data_AF-A0A514BT27-F1
#
_entry.id   AF-A0A514BT27-F1
#
_cell.length_a   1.000
_cell.length_b   1.000
_cell.length_c   1.000
_cell.angle_alpha   90.00
_cell.angle_beta   90.00
_cell.angle_gamma   90.00
#
_symmetry.space_group_name_H-M   'P 1'
#
loop_
_entity.id
_entity.type
_entity.pdbx_description
1 polymer ?
#
loop_
_entity_poly.entity_id
_entity_poly.type
_entity_poly.pdbx_seq_one_letter_code
_entity_poly.pdbx_strand_id
1 'polypeptide(L)'
;MASWFTVMAPLLPELIRAARPMFTRNAEPSQVPKQIGELQDAVLHNDQAIKTLAAEMEQTLATLTRASQELETTIAGLRHRQELLERRLHRAHAGMAVAIAVALLAFAVAAYALTR
;
A
#
# COMPACT_ATOMS: atom_id res chain seq x y z
N MET A 1 2.86 25.41 2.78
CA MET A 1 4.06 25.07 1.99
C MET A 1 3.85 23.68 1.40
N ALA A 2 4.11 23.47 0.12
CA ALA A 2 3.83 22.20 -0.55
C ALA A 2 4.74 21.08 0.00
N SER A 3 4.16 19.95 0.41
CA SER A 3 4.86 18.86 1.10
C SER A 3 6.03 18.28 0.30
N TRP A 4 5.95 18.30 -1.04
CA TRP A 4 7.04 17.89 -1.93
C TRP A 4 8.30 18.74 -1.76
N PHE A 5 8.15 20.04 -1.45
CA PHE A 5 9.28 20.95 -1.29
C PHE A 5 10.08 20.62 -0.01
N THR A 6 9.41 20.17 1.06
CA THR A 6 10.07 19.74 2.30
C THR A 6 10.98 18.52 2.08
N VAL A 7 10.63 17.64 1.14
CA VAL A 7 11.44 16.46 0.80
C VAL A 7 12.57 16.80 -0.18
N MET A 8 12.33 17.71 -1.12
CA MET A 8 13.29 18.05 -2.19
C MET A 8 14.28 19.16 -1.82
N ALA A 9 13.92 20.09 -0.92
CA ALA A 9 14.77 21.23 -0.55
C ALA A 9 16.21 20.85 -0.15
N PRO A 10 16.49 19.76 0.60
CA PRO A 10 17.85 19.37 0.97
C PRO A 10 18.72 18.93 -0.22
N LEU A 11 18.12 18.49 -1.34
CA LEU A 11 18.81 17.89 -2.48
C LEU A 11 19.16 18.91 -3.58
N LEU A 12 18.53 20.09 -3.54
CA LEU A 12 18.74 21.16 -4.52
C LEU A 12 20.22 21.59 -4.69
N PRO A 13 21.04 21.74 -3.63
CA PRO A 13 22.43 22.18 -3.79
C PRO A 13 23.30 21.21 -4.61
N GLU A 14 23.09 19.90 -4.42
CA GLU A 14 23.82 18.84 -5.14
C GLU A 14 23.40 18.79 -6.62
N LEU A 15 22.10 18.93 -6.91
CA LEU A 15 21.58 19.02 -8.28
C LEU A 15 22.17 20.23 -9.03
N ILE A 16 22.22 21.40 -8.39
CA ILE A 16 22.82 22.61 -8.99
C ILE A 16 24.32 22.42 -9.22
N ARG A 17 25.03 21.73 -8.32
CA ARG A 17 26.46 21.44 -8.47
C ARG A 17 26.72 20.49 -9.65
N ALA A 18 25.90 19.45 -9.80
CA ALA A 18 26.00 18.48 -10.89
C ALA A 18 25.69 19.09 -12.27
N ALA A 19 24.76 20.04 -12.34
CA ALA A 19 24.35 20.67 -13.61
C ALA A 19 25.33 21.76 -14.09
N ARG A 20 26.17 22.32 -13.21
CA ARG A 20 27.09 23.43 -13.51
C ARG A 20 27.97 23.27 -14.77
N PRO A 21 28.66 22.14 -15.00
CA PRO A 21 29.50 21.96 -16.19
C PRO A 21 28.72 21.88 -17.51
N MET A 22 27.41 21.58 -17.48
CA MET A 22 26.58 21.60 -18.70
C MET A 22 26.32 23.03 -19.20
N PHE A 23 26.29 24.03 -18.32
CA PHE A 23 26.00 25.42 -18.68
C PHE A 23 27.23 26.23 -19.09
N THR A 24 28.45 25.77 -18.77
CA THR A 24 29.67 26.57 -18.93
C THR A 24 30.61 26.07 -20.04
N ARG A 25 30.31 24.96 -20.70
CA ARG A 25 31.31 24.25 -21.54
C ARG A 25 31.54 24.85 -22.94
N ASN A 26 30.64 25.70 -23.47
CA ASN A 26 30.71 26.21 -24.86
C ASN A 26 30.12 27.63 -25.08
N ALA A 27 30.14 28.53 -24.08
CA ALA A 27 29.49 29.84 -24.25
C ALA A 27 30.35 30.82 -25.08
N GLU A 28 30.03 31.01 -26.36
CA GLU A 28 30.49 32.20 -27.09
C GLU A 28 29.76 33.46 -26.55
N PRO A 29 30.44 34.61 -26.37
CA PRO A 29 29.88 35.79 -25.71
C PRO A 29 28.61 36.35 -26.37
N SER A 30 28.45 36.14 -27.68
CA SER A 30 27.31 36.62 -28.49
C SER A 30 26.03 35.80 -28.28
N GLN A 31 26.13 34.56 -27.80
CA GLN A 31 24.99 33.65 -27.63
C GLN A 31 24.42 33.66 -26.21
N VAL A 32 25.12 34.30 -25.26
CA VAL A 32 24.74 34.35 -23.83
C VAL A 32 23.31 34.88 -23.62
N PRO A 33 22.83 35.96 -24.28
CA PRO A 33 21.45 36.43 -24.08
C PRO A 33 20.40 35.43 -24.57
N LYS A 34 20.69 34.72 -25.66
CA LYS A 34 19.79 33.71 -26.23
C LYS A 34 19.73 32.46 -25.34
N GLN A 35 20.89 32.00 -24.86
CA GLN A 35 20.99 30.89 -23.91
C GLN A 35 20.29 31.21 -22.58
N ILE A 36 20.40 32.45 -22.09
CA ILE A 36 19.66 32.89 -20.89
C ILE A 36 18.14 32.84 -21.11
N GLY A 37 17.66 33.27 -22.28
CA GLY A 37 16.24 33.16 -22.64
C GLY A 37 15.75 31.72 -22.67
N GLU A 38 16.49 30.84 -23.36
CA GLU A 38 16.18 29.40 -23.43
C GLU A 38 16.19 28.74 -22.05
N LEU A 39 17.11 29.13 -21.16
CA LEU A 39 17.14 28.66 -19.78
C LEU A 39 15.95 29.16 -18.96
N GLN A 40 15.53 30.41 -19.14
CA GLN A 40 14.35 30.94 -18.46
C GLN A 40 13.08 30.19 -18.91
N ASP A 41 12.93 29.94 -20.21
CA ASP A 41 11.82 29.17 -20.76
C ASP A 41 11.84 27.72 -20.23
N ALA A 42 13.00 27.08 -20.20
CA ALA A 42 13.16 25.74 -19.65
C ALA A 42 12.86 25.69 -18.14
N VAL A 43 13.25 26.72 -17.38
CA VAL A 43 12.93 26.83 -15.94
C VAL A 43 11.43 26.99 -15.71
N LEU A 44 10.75 27.83 -16.49
CA LEU A 44 9.30 27.99 -16.42
C LEU A 44 8.57 26.69 -16.76
N HIS A 45 9.02 25.99 -17.81
CA HIS A 45 8.44 24.71 -18.19
C HIS A 45 8.66 23.63 -17.12
N ASN A 46 9.86 23.57 -16.54
CA ASN A 46 10.18 22.63 -15.47
C ASN A 46 9.41 22.94 -14.18
N ASP A 47 9.24 24.21 -13.80
CA ASP A 47 8.42 24.59 -12.64
C ASP A 47 6.96 24.13 -12.83
N GLN A 48 6.40 24.32 -14.02
CA GLN A 48 5.07 23.84 -14.35
C GLN A 48 4.99 22.30 -14.30
N ALA A 49 5.97 21.59 -14.87
CA ALA A 49 6.03 20.14 -14.84
C ALA A 49 6.16 19.57 -13.42
N ILE A 50 6.99 20.18 -12.57
CA ILE A 50 7.16 19.80 -11.16
C ILE A 50 5.86 20.02 -10.38
N LYS A 51 5.15 21.12 -10.62
CA LYS A 51 3.85 21.38 -9.98
C LYS A 51 2.81 20.33 -10.37
N THR A 52 2.72 20.00 -11.65
CA THR A 52 1.82 18.94 -12.12
C THR A 52 2.17 17.59 -11.51
N LEU A 53 3.44 17.21 -11.54
CA LEU A 53 3.92 15.95 -10.95
C LEU A 53 3.63 15.90 -9.44
N ALA A 54 3.84 16.99 -8.72
CA ALA A 54 3.55 17.06 -7.29
C ALA A 54 2.05 16.87 -7.00
N ALA A 55 1.17 17.45 -7.82
CA ALA A 55 -0.28 17.27 -7.69
C ALA A 55 -0.69 15.81 -7.99
N GLU A 56 -0.13 15.20 -9.03
CA GLU A 56 -0.36 13.78 -9.35
C GLU A 56 0.14 12.85 -8.24
N MET A 57 1.29 13.15 -7.64
CA MET A 57 1.82 12.41 -6.49
C MET A 57 0.91 12.54 -5.27
N GLU A 58 0.42 13.74 -4.97
CA GLU A 58 -0.52 13.96 -3.86
C GLU A 58 -1.82 13.16 -4.06
N GLN A 59 -2.36 13.17 -5.27
CA GLN A 59 -3.54 12.37 -5.62
C GLN A 59 -3.26 10.86 -5.50
N THR A 60 -2.09 10.40 -5.95
CA THR A 60 -1.68 8.99 -5.86
C THR A 60 -1.54 8.56 -4.40
N LEU A 61 -0.88 9.36 -3.57
CA LEU A 61 -0.75 9.10 -2.13
C LEU A 61 -2.09 9.09 -1.42
N ALA A 62 -3.00 9.99 -1.76
CA ALA A 62 -4.35 10.00 -1.21
C ALA A 62 -5.14 8.73 -1.59
N THR A 63 -4.99 8.27 -2.83
CA THR A 63 -5.62 7.04 -3.33
C THR A 63 -5.05 5.80 -2.63
N LEU A 64 -3.72 5.71 -2.50
CA LEU A 64 -3.04 4.63 -1.76
C LEU A 64 -3.45 4.60 -0.29
N THR A 65 -3.60 5.77 0.34
CA THR A 65 -4.04 5.87 1.74
C THR A 65 -5.45 5.31 1.91
N ARG A 66 -6.39 5.67 1.02
CA ARG A 66 -7.75 5.12 1.05
C ARG A 66 -7.77 3.62 0.80
N ALA A 67 -7.00 3.14 -0.17
CA ALA A 67 -6.89 1.70 -0.47
C ALA A 67 -6.31 0.93 0.73
N SER A 68 -5.33 1.50 1.43
CA SER A 68 -4.78 0.92 2.66
C SER A 68 -5.84 0.79 3.76
N GLN A 69 -6.63 1.84 3.97
CA GLN A 69 -7.72 1.82 4.96
C GLN A 69 -8.81 0.79 4.60
N GLU A 70 -9.17 0.70 3.33
CA GLU A 70 -10.11 -0.32 2.84
C GLU A 70 -9.55 -1.74 3.07
N LEU A 71 -8.27 -1.97 2.79
CA LEU A 71 -7.59 -3.24 3.07
C LEU A 71 -7.58 -3.57 4.56
N GLU A 72 -7.32 -2.60 5.43
CA GLU A 72 -7.38 -2.82 6.89
C GLU A 72 -8.77 -3.23 7.34
N THR A 73 -9.82 -2.57 6.84
CA THR A 73 -11.21 -2.91 7.20
C THR A 73 -11.63 -4.28 6.69
N THR A 74 -11.22 -4.65 5.48
CA THR A 74 -11.51 -5.97 4.90
C THR A 74 -10.78 -7.08 5.65
N ILE A 75 -9.51 -6.89 6.01
CA ILE A 75 -8.75 -7.85 6.82
C ILE A 75 -9.40 -8.02 8.20
N ALA A 76 -9.80 -6.93 8.85
CA ALA A 76 -10.50 -7.01 10.14
C ALA A 76 -11.82 -7.79 10.02
N GLY A 77 -12.59 -7.54 8.96
CA GLY A 77 -13.83 -8.28 8.67
C GLY A 77 -13.59 -9.77 8.40
N LEU A 78 -12.55 -10.11 7.65
CA LEU A 78 -12.18 -11.50 7.37
C LEU A 78 -11.74 -12.24 8.63
N ARG A 79 -10.92 -11.61 9.48
CA ARG A 79 -10.51 -12.18 10.78
C ARG A 79 -11.71 -12.49 11.66
N HIS A 80 -12.65 -11.55 11.76
CA HIS A 80 -13.88 -11.77 12.53
C HIS A 80 -14.71 -12.94 11.99
N ARG A 81 -14.81 -13.09 10.67
CA ARG A 81 -15.51 -14.24 10.05
C ARG A 81 -14.79 -15.56 10.32
N GLN A 82 -13.46 -15.58 10.27
CA GLN A 82 -12.67 -16.78 10.58
C GLN A 82 -12.94 -17.24 12.03
N GLU A 83 -12.89 -16.34 13.01
CA GLU A 83 -13.18 -16.68 14.41
C GLU A 83 -14.59 -17.27 14.59
N LEU A 84 -15.59 -16.72 13.89
CA LEU A 84 -16.95 -17.25 13.93
C LEU A 84 -17.04 -18.65 13.34
N LEU A 85 -16.35 -18.90 12.22
CA LEU A 85 -16.30 -20.21 11.59
C LEU A 85 -15.58 -21.25 12.46
N GLU A 86 -14.44 -20.89 13.05
CA GLU A 86 -13.70 -21.75 13.98
C GLU A 86 -14.56 -22.14 15.18
N ARG A 87 -15.27 -21.19 15.79
CA ARG A 87 -16.21 -21.48 16.88
C ARG A 87 -17.32 -22.43 16.47
N ARG A 88 -17.89 -22.26 15.26
CA ARG A 88 -18.93 -23.16 14.73
C ARG A 88 -18.37 -24.56 14.50
N LEU A 89 -17.16 -24.65 13.93
CA LEU A 89 -16.49 -25.90 13.64
C LEU A 89 -16.16 -26.66 14.94
N HIS A 90 -15.67 -25.97 15.97
CA HIS A 90 -15.44 -26.57 17.29
C HIS A 90 -16.72 -27.13 17.92
N ARG A 91 -17.84 -26.40 17.84
CA ARG A 91 -19.14 -26.91 18.32
C ARG A 91 -19.62 -28.12 17.53
N ALA A 92 -19.44 -28.10 16.20
CA ALA A 92 -19.81 -29.22 15.34
C ALA A 92 -18.98 -30.48 15.67
N HIS A 93 -17.67 -30.33 15.86
CA HIS A 93 -16.81 -31.45 16.29
C HIS A 93 -17.19 -31.99 17.66
N ALA A 94 -17.49 -31.13 18.63
CA ALA A 94 -17.94 -31.57 19.95
C ALA A 94 -19.26 -32.38 19.85
N GLY A 95 -20.23 -31.89 19.06
CA GLY A 95 -21.48 -32.59 18.80
C GLY A 95 -21.26 -33.95 18.12
N MET A 96 -20.35 -34.01 17.14
CA MET A 96 -19.99 -35.26 16.46
C MET A 96 -19.37 -36.28 17.41
N ALA A 97 -18.45 -35.86 18.28
CA ALA A 97 -17.85 -36.74 19.28
C ALA A 97 -18.89 -37.32 20.25
N VAL A 98 -19.83 -36.48 20.70
CA VAL A 98 -20.95 -36.93 21.55
C VAL A 98 -21.84 -37.93 20.80
N ALA A 99 -22.20 -37.66 19.55
CA ALA A 99 -23.02 -38.55 18.73
C ALA A 99 -22.34 -39.92 18.52
N ILE A 100 -21.03 -39.94 18.25
CA ILE A 100 -20.24 -41.17 18.14
C ILE A 100 -20.24 -41.95 19.47
N ALA A 101 -20.02 -41.28 20.60
CA ALA A 101 -20.02 -41.93 21.91
C ALA A 101 -21.39 -42.56 22.24
N VAL A 102 -22.49 -41.84 21.98
CA VAL A 102 -23.85 -42.34 22.18
C VAL A 102 -24.12 -43.55 21.28
N ALA A 103 -23.71 -43.51 20.01
CA ALA A 103 -23.88 -44.64 19.09
C ALA A 103 -23.13 -45.89 19.56
N LEU A 104 -21.89 -45.74 20.04
CA LEU A 104 -21.10 -46.84 20.58
C LEU A 104 -21.72 -47.44 21.85
N LEU A 105 -22.21 -46.60 22.76
CA LEU A 105 -22.89 -47.06 23.98
C LEU A 105 -24.19 -47.80 23.65
N ALA A 106 -25.01 -47.26 22.75
CA ALA A 106 -26.25 -47.91 22.31
C ALA A 106 -25.97 -49.29 21.67
N PHE A 107 -24.92 -49.37 20.84
CA PHE A 107 -24.49 -50.64 20.24
C PHE A 107 -24.02 -51.65 21.30
N ALA A 108 -23.21 -51.22 22.28
CA ALA A 108 -22.75 -52.08 23.36
C ALA A 108 -23.90 -52.62 24.22
N VAL A 109 -24.89 -51.78 24.53
CA VAL A 109 -26.10 -52.19 25.26
C VAL A 109 -26.92 -53.20 24.46
N ALA A 110 -27.11 -52.96 23.16
CA ALA A 110 -27.81 -53.90 22.29
C ALA A 110 -27.10 -55.26 22.20
N ALA A 111 -25.76 -55.25 22.09
CA ALA A 111 -24.96 -56.47 22.10
C ALA A 111 -25.08 -57.23 23.43
N TYR A 112 -25.05 -56.53 24.57
CA TYR A 112 -25.24 -57.14 25.89
C TYR A 112 -26.64 -57.74 26.08
N ALA A 113 -27.67 -57.06 25.57
CA ALA A 113 -29.04 -57.56 25.60
C ALA A 113 -29.24 -58.81 24.73
N LEU A 114 -28.44 -58.98 23.65
CA LEU A 114 -28.50 -60.15 22.78
C LEU A 114 -27.78 -61.38 23.38
N THR A 115 -26.77 -61.16 24.22
CA THR A 115 -25.98 -62.25 24.84
C THR A 115 -26.53 -62.74 26.18
N ARG A 116 -27.60 -62.13 26.69
CA ARG A 116 -28.30 -62.50 27.92
C ARG A 116 -29.64 -63.16 27.63
#